data_AF-K1SBH9-F1
#
_entry.id   AF-K1SBH9-F1
#
_cell.length_a   1.000
_cell.length_b   1.000
_cell.length_c   1.000
_cell.angle_alpha   90.00
_cell.angle_beta   90.00
_cell.angle_gamma   90.00
#
_symmetry.space_group_name_H-M   'P 1'
#
loop_
_entity.id
_entity.type
_entity.pdbx_description
1 polymer ?
#
loop_
_entity_poly.entity_id
_entity_poly.type
_entity_poly.pdbx_seq_one_letter_code
_entity_poly.pdbx_strand_id
1 'polypeptide(L)'
;MKKIFDIFKIKKEERVSALVALIIACALNALTVIKYHSQFSQITENYHKLFVKTFHVAGFDPLTYSIVSHWDTEYNVYRHPLLAFFMYIPNQINQGLMMLTGINCVQFVVGAILVFCAFYSFIFLYRIFREVIGTERFDANLLSAFYFSFAYVMVSAMVPDHFIMSMIILL
;
A
#
# COMPACT_ATOMS: atom_id res chain seq x y z
N MET A 1 27.12 6.16 6.52
CA MET A 1 25.84 5.84 5.85
C MET A 1 25.14 4.58 6.37
N LYS A 2 25.82 3.61 7.03
CA LYS A 2 25.17 2.39 7.57
C LYS A 2 24.01 2.63 8.56
N LYS A 3 24.04 3.72 9.34
CA LYS A 3 23.04 4.01 10.39
C LYS A 3 21.62 4.34 9.91
N ILE A 4 21.44 4.85 8.69
CA ILE A 4 20.11 5.28 8.24
C ILE A 4 19.23 4.08 7.88
N PHE A 5 19.80 3.04 7.26
CA PHE A 5 19.05 1.84 6.89
C PHE A 5 18.80 0.89 8.07
N ASP A 6 19.45 1.10 9.22
CA ASP A 6 19.21 0.31 10.43
C ASP A 6 17.77 0.46 10.95
N ILE A 7 17.06 1.55 10.59
CA ILE A 7 15.63 1.71 10.89
C ILE A 7 14.77 0.63 10.22
N PHE A 8 15.17 0.08 9.08
CA PHE A 8 14.40 -0.98 8.40
C PHE A 8 14.71 -2.38 8.93
N LYS A 9 15.69 -2.51 9.84
CA LYS A 9 16.08 -3.80 10.42
C LYS A 9 15.10 -4.23 11.50
N ILE A 10 14.48 -5.39 11.35
CA ILE A 10 13.54 -5.95 12.32
C ILE A 10 14.26 -6.46 13.56
N LYS A 11 13.92 -5.91 14.74
CA LYS A 11 14.47 -6.30 16.04
C LYS A 11 13.84 -7.62 16.51
N LYS A 12 14.57 -8.41 17.31
CA LYS A 12 14.10 -9.74 17.76
C LYS A 12 12.75 -9.68 18.49
N GLU A 13 12.52 -8.61 19.25
CA GLU A 13 11.31 -8.44 20.06
C GLU A 13 10.04 -8.15 19.26
N GLU A 14 10.15 -7.55 18.08
CA GLU A 14 8.99 -7.17 17.26
C GLU A 14 8.71 -8.18 16.12
N ARG A 15 9.55 -9.23 15.96
CA ARG A 15 9.44 -10.20 14.84
C ARG A 15 8.09 -10.87 14.72
N VAL A 16 7.50 -11.28 15.84
CA VAL A 16 6.21 -11.98 15.84
C VAL A 16 5.11 -11.03 15.39
N SER A 17 5.05 -9.83 15.97
CA SER A 17 4.07 -8.81 15.59
C SER A 17 4.26 -8.35 14.16
N ALA A 18 5.50 -8.17 13.71
CA ALA A 18 5.83 -7.84 12.32
C ALA A 18 5.33 -8.94 11.36
N LEU A 19 5.57 -10.22 11.67
CA LEU A 19 5.08 -11.33 10.84
C LEU A 19 3.55 -11.36 10.77
N VAL A 20 2.86 -11.15 11.89
CA VAL A 20 1.39 -11.06 11.93
C VAL A 20 0.89 -9.89 11.08
N ALA A 21 1.49 -8.70 11.23
CA ALA A 21 1.15 -7.53 10.43
C ALA A 21 1.36 -7.77 8.93
N LEU A 22 2.46 -8.44 8.55
CA LEU A 22 2.72 -8.81 7.16
C LEU A 22 1.65 -9.77 6.61
N ILE A 23 1.29 -10.81 7.37
CA ILE A 23 0.25 -11.76 6.97
C ILE A 23 -1.08 -11.04 6.76
N ILE A 24 -1.47 -10.15 7.68
CA ILE A 24 -2.70 -9.37 7.57
C ILE A 24 -2.66 -8.44 6.36
N ALA A 25 -1.58 -7.70 6.16
CA ALA A 25 -1.43 -6.80 5.01
C ALA A 25 -1.51 -7.56 3.67
N CYS A 26 -0.84 -8.71 3.57
CA CYS A 26 -0.93 -9.60 2.41
C CYS A 26 -2.36 -10.13 2.21
N ALA A 27 -3.02 -10.58 3.28
CA ALA A 27 -4.37 -11.11 3.21
C ALA A 27 -5.37 -10.04 2.73
N LEU A 28 -5.29 -8.82 3.27
CA LEU A 28 -6.17 -7.72 2.87
C LEU A 28 -5.96 -7.35 1.38
N ASN A 29 -4.72 -7.21 0.93
CA ASN A 29 -4.43 -6.93 -0.48
C ASN A 29 -4.85 -8.11 -1.39
N ALA A 30 -4.70 -9.35 -0.93
CA ALA A 30 -5.19 -10.52 -1.65
C ALA A 30 -6.72 -10.50 -1.81
N LEU A 31 -7.49 -10.07 -0.80
CA LEU A 31 -8.94 -9.91 -0.92
C LEU A 31 -9.31 -8.89 -2.00
N THR A 32 -8.62 -7.73 -2.06
CA THR A 32 -8.82 -6.74 -3.11
C THR A 32 -8.49 -7.29 -4.50
N VAL A 33 -7.40 -8.06 -4.61
CA VAL A 33 -7.03 -8.74 -5.86
C VAL A 33 -8.15 -9.72 -6.26
N ILE A 34 -8.51 -10.67 -5.40
CA ILE A 34 -9.54 -11.67 -5.67
C ILE A 34 -10.85 -11.02 -6.13
N LYS A 35 -11.25 -9.91 -5.50
CA LYS A 35 -12.49 -9.21 -5.82
C LYS A 35 -12.52 -8.62 -7.23
N TYR A 36 -11.40 -8.06 -7.69
CA TYR A 36 -11.38 -7.24 -8.92
C TYR A 36 -10.52 -7.83 -10.06
N HIS A 37 -9.79 -8.92 -9.83
CA HIS A 37 -8.82 -9.48 -10.78
C HIS A 37 -9.39 -9.80 -12.15
N SER A 38 -10.60 -10.38 -12.22
CA SER A 38 -11.24 -10.74 -13.49
C SER A 38 -11.48 -9.54 -14.42
N GLN A 39 -11.62 -8.35 -13.85
CA GLN A 39 -11.84 -7.11 -14.59
C GLN A 39 -10.55 -6.31 -14.76
N PHE A 40 -9.74 -6.20 -13.69
CA PHE A 40 -8.59 -5.30 -13.65
C PHE A 40 -7.34 -5.87 -14.33
N SER A 41 -7.29 -7.19 -14.57
CA SER A 41 -6.22 -7.84 -15.34
C SER A 41 -6.36 -7.66 -16.86
N GLN A 42 -7.48 -7.11 -17.34
CA GLN A 42 -7.72 -6.92 -18.76
C GLN A 42 -6.87 -5.79 -19.34
N ILE A 43 -6.36 -5.99 -20.56
CA ILE A 43 -5.75 -4.90 -21.34
C ILE A 43 -6.87 -4.10 -22.00
N THR A 44 -6.89 -2.79 -21.79
CA THR A 44 -7.90 -1.89 -22.35
C THR A 44 -7.27 -0.57 -22.75
N GLU A 45 -7.90 0.13 -23.71
CA GLU A 45 -7.48 1.46 -24.13
C GLU A 45 -7.89 2.55 -23.13
N ASN A 46 -8.87 2.28 -22.25
CA ASN A 46 -9.37 3.27 -21.30
C ASN A 46 -9.46 2.70 -19.87
N TYR A 47 -8.31 2.67 -19.21
CA TYR A 47 -8.17 2.19 -17.84
C TYR A 47 -8.95 3.03 -16.83
N HIS A 48 -8.96 4.36 -16.97
CA HIS A 48 -9.72 5.24 -16.08
C HIS A 48 -11.18 4.83 -15.97
N LYS A 49 -11.85 4.71 -17.12
CA LYS A 49 -13.26 4.35 -17.19
C LYS A 49 -13.51 2.96 -16.63
N LEU A 50 -12.62 2.00 -16.91
CA LEU A 50 -12.73 0.65 -16.35
C LEU A 50 -12.68 0.68 -14.82
N PHE A 51 -11.69 1.37 -14.25
CA PHE A 51 -11.47 1.39 -12.80
C PHE A 51 -12.56 2.18 -12.08
N VAL A 52 -12.84 3.42 -12.49
CA VAL A 52 -13.83 4.29 -11.83
C VAL A 52 -15.23 3.69 -11.86
N LYS A 53 -15.61 3.00 -12.95
CA LYS A 53 -16.91 2.34 -13.04
C LYS A 53 -17.04 1.10 -12.16
N THR A 54 -15.93 0.44 -11.84
CA THR A 54 -15.95 -0.92 -11.27
C THR A 54 -15.54 -0.94 -9.79
N PHE A 55 -14.66 -0.02 -9.40
CA PHE A 55 -14.17 0.07 -8.04
C PHE A 55 -15.20 0.75 -7.14
N HIS A 56 -15.66 0.03 -6.13
CA HIS A 56 -16.74 0.45 -5.24
C HIS A 56 -16.34 0.25 -3.78
N VAL A 57 -15.26 0.92 -3.36
CA VAL A 57 -14.87 0.98 -1.95
C VAL A 57 -15.13 2.40 -1.45
N ALA A 58 -16.04 2.54 -0.51
CA ALA A 58 -16.50 3.84 -0.03
C ALA A 58 -15.34 4.67 0.54
N GLY A 59 -15.22 5.92 0.07
CA GLY A 59 -14.20 6.86 0.53
C GLY A 59 -12.84 6.72 -0.16
N PHE A 60 -12.71 5.87 -1.18
CA PHE A 60 -11.46 5.66 -1.93
C PHE A 60 -11.72 5.64 -3.45
N ASP A 61 -10.77 6.16 -4.21
CA ASP A 61 -10.78 6.10 -5.67
C ASP A 61 -9.66 5.18 -6.21
N PRO A 62 -9.80 4.65 -7.43
CA PRO A 62 -8.82 3.75 -8.02
C PRO A 62 -7.83 4.46 -8.95
N LEU A 63 -7.63 5.78 -8.84
CA LEU A 63 -6.86 6.55 -9.84
C LEU A 63 -5.40 6.09 -9.94
N THR A 64 -4.81 5.63 -8.84
CA THR A 64 -3.48 5.01 -8.82
C THR A 64 -3.40 3.79 -9.73
N TYR A 65 -4.45 2.97 -9.81
CA TYR A 65 -4.48 1.87 -10.78
C TYR A 65 -4.51 2.39 -12.22
N SER A 66 -5.20 3.49 -12.50
CA SER A 66 -5.20 4.09 -13.85
C SER A 66 -3.78 4.48 -14.26
N ILE A 67 -3.09 5.27 -13.43
CA ILE A 67 -1.75 5.80 -13.73
C ILE A 67 -0.71 4.69 -13.85
N VAL A 68 -0.77 3.66 -13.01
CA VAL A 68 0.16 2.54 -13.08
C VAL A 68 -0.14 1.64 -14.29
N SER A 69 -1.39 1.57 -14.75
CA SER A 69 -1.77 0.82 -15.96
C SER A 69 -1.44 1.56 -17.26
N HIS A 70 -1.59 2.89 -17.27
CA HIS A 70 -1.23 3.75 -18.38
C HIS A 70 -0.84 5.13 -17.85
N TRP A 71 0.32 5.63 -18.29
CA TRP A 71 0.84 6.88 -17.76
C TRP A 71 0.10 8.07 -18.37
N ASP A 72 -0.76 8.71 -17.57
CA ASP A 72 -1.56 9.87 -17.96
C ASP A 72 -1.80 10.82 -16.76
N THR A 73 -2.36 12.01 -17.01
CA THR A 73 -2.60 13.07 -16.03
C THR A 73 -3.89 12.85 -15.20
N GLU A 74 -4.04 11.68 -14.60
CA GLU A 74 -5.25 11.32 -13.84
C GLU A 74 -5.30 11.94 -12.44
N TYR A 75 -4.14 12.19 -11.83
CA TYR A 75 -4.09 12.88 -10.55
C TYR A 75 -4.26 14.38 -10.74
N ASN A 76 -5.04 14.98 -9.84
CA ASN A 76 -5.01 16.42 -9.66
C ASN A 76 -3.69 16.83 -9.00
N VAL A 77 -2.78 17.40 -9.79
CA VAL A 77 -1.43 17.82 -9.35
C VAL A 77 -1.48 18.82 -8.19
N TYR A 78 -2.54 19.64 -8.08
CA TYR A 78 -2.71 20.55 -6.94
C TYR A 78 -2.96 19.83 -5.62
N ARG A 79 -3.51 18.60 -5.66
CA ARG A 79 -3.79 17.80 -4.47
C ARG A 79 -2.62 16.88 -4.11
N HIS A 80 -1.97 16.29 -5.11
CA HIS A 80 -0.94 15.27 -4.90
C HIS A 80 0.28 15.49 -5.81
N PRO A 81 1.05 16.58 -5.61
CA PRO A 81 2.10 16.99 -6.54
C PRO A 81 3.23 15.96 -6.70
N LEU A 82 3.52 15.17 -5.66
CA LEU A 82 4.59 14.16 -5.68
C LEU A 82 4.10 12.75 -6.04
N LEU A 83 2.81 12.47 -5.92
CA LEU A 83 2.28 11.11 -6.04
C LEU A 83 2.42 10.55 -7.45
N ALA A 84 2.21 11.39 -8.48
CA ALA A 84 2.44 11.00 -9.86
C ALA A 84 3.87 10.49 -10.05
N PHE A 85 4.88 11.26 -9.59
CA PHE A 85 6.28 10.90 -9.73
C PHE A 85 6.63 9.59 -9.00
N PHE A 86 6.05 9.35 -7.81
CA PHE A 86 6.22 8.06 -7.12
C PHE A 86 5.65 6.88 -7.92
N MET A 87 4.57 7.09 -8.67
CA MET A 87 3.91 6.04 -9.46
C MET A 87 4.53 5.82 -10.84
N TYR A 88 5.49 6.65 -11.27
CA TYR A 88 6.18 6.46 -12.55
C TYR A 88 6.96 5.15 -12.60
N ILE A 89 7.77 4.83 -11.58
CA ILE A 89 8.53 3.57 -11.53
C ILE A 89 7.58 2.36 -11.51
N PRO A 90 6.54 2.31 -10.64
CA PRO A 90 5.50 1.28 -10.70
C PRO A 90 4.84 1.15 -12.07
N ASN A 91 4.55 2.25 -12.75
CA ASN A 91 4.00 2.23 -14.11
C ASN A 91 4.95 1.49 -15.07
N GLN A 92 6.24 1.84 -15.09
CA GLN A 92 7.22 1.18 -15.97
C GLN A 92 7.36 -0.32 -15.67
N ILE A 93 7.34 -0.69 -14.39
CA ILE A 93 7.33 -2.10 -13.98
C ILE A 93 6.08 -2.80 -14.53
N ASN A 94 4.91 -2.19 -14.40
CA ASN A 94 3.67 -2.77 -14.89
C ASN A 94 3.64 -2.89 -16.42
N GLN A 95 4.16 -1.91 -17.17
CA GLN A 95 4.31 -2.01 -18.63
C GLN A 95 5.19 -3.20 -19.02
N GLY A 96 6.32 -3.39 -18.34
CA GLY A 96 7.20 -4.54 -18.55
C GLY A 96 6.49 -5.86 -18.25
N LEU A 97 5.73 -5.93 -17.15
CA LEU A 97 4.95 -7.12 -16.81
C LEU A 97 3.85 -7.40 -17.85
N MET A 98 3.13 -6.37 -18.31
CA MET A 98 2.11 -6.50 -19.37
C MET A 98 2.70 -7.06 -20.66
N MET A 99 3.89 -6.61 -21.04
CA MET A 99 4.60 -7.14 -22.21
C MET A 99 4.98 -8.61 -22.05
N LEU A 100 5.30 -9.05 -20.82
CA LEU A 100 5.72 -10.42 -20.53
C LEU A 100 4.55 -11.40 -20.34
N THR A 101 3.44 -10.96 -19.74
CA THR A 101 2.33 -11.83 -19.33
C THR A 101 1.10 -11.71 -20.21
N GLY A 102 0.97 -10.62 -20.98
CA GLY A 102 -0.22 -10.32 -21.78
C GLY A 102 -1.44 -9.88 -20.95
N ILE A 103 -1.26 -9.59 -19.66
CA ILE A 103 -2.32 -9.09 -18.76
C ILE A 103 -1.86 -7.87 -17.97
N ASN A 104 -2.79 -7.04 -17.53
CA ASN A 104 -2.50 -5.93 -16.64
C ASN A 104 -2.19 -6.41 -15.22
N CYS A 105 -0.96 -6.21 -14.75
CA CYS A 105 -0.49 -6.68 -13.45
C CYS A 105 -0.61 -5.62 -12.34
N VAL A 106 -1.36 -4.54 -12.57
CA VAL A 106 -1.41 -3.35 -11.72
C VAL A 106 -1.72 -3.65 -10.24
N GLN A 107 -2.64 -4.57 -9.97
CA GLN A 107 -3.05 -4.89 -8.60
C GLN A 107 -1.92 -5.55 -7.80
N PHE A 108 -1.06 -6.32 -8.47
CA PHE A 108 0.11 -6.94 -7.83
C PHE A 108 1.21 -5.92 -7.57
N VAL A 109 1.47 -5.03 -8.54
CA VAL A 109 2.49 -3.98 -8.42
C VAL A 109 2.13 -3.03 -7.28
N VAL A 110 0.92 -2.48 -7.30
CA VAL A 110 0.45 -1.55 -6.26
C VAL A 110 0.24 -2.28 -4.94
N GLY A 111 -0.31 -3.49 -4.95
CA GLY A 111 -0.47 -4.30 -3.73
C GLY A 111 0.86 -4.57 -3.02
N ALA A 112 1.94 -4.83 -3.75
CA ALA A 112 3.27 -4.99 -3.15
C ALA A 112 3.76 -3.71 -2.44
N ILE A 113 3.49 -2.54 -3.04
CA ILE A 113 3.81 -1.23 -2.44
C ILE A 113 2.98 -1.03 -1.16
N LEU A 114 1.67 -1.27 -1.23
CA LEU A 114 0.78 -1.12 -0.07
C LEU A 114 1.15 -2.06 1.08
N VAL A 115 1.47 -3.33 0.78
CA VAL A 115 1.94 -4.29 1.79
C VAL A 115 3.24 -3.81 2.43
N PHE A 116 4.21 -3.35 1.63
CA PHE A 116 5.45 -2.78 2.15
C PHE A 116 5.20 -1.59 3.07
N CYS A 117 4.38 -0.63 2.62
CA CYS A 117 4.04 0.58 3.37
C CYS A 117 3.29 0.24 4.66
N ALA A 118 2.30 -0.64 4.62
CA ALA A 118 1.53 -1.05 5.79
C ALA A 118 2.40 -1.78 6.82
N PHE A 119 3.25 -2.70 6.35
CA PHE A 119 4.16 -3.46 7.20
C PHE A 119 5.12 -2.54 7.97
N TYR A 120 5.81 -1.64 7.28
CA TYR A 120 6.75 -0.73 7.93
C TYR A 120 6.06 0.36 8.74
N SER A 121 4.88 0.84 8.32
CA SER A 121 4.05 1.75 9.14
C SER A 121 3.69 1.11 10.48
N PHE A 122 3.32 -0.18 10.49
CA PHE A 122 3.06 -0.90 11.73
C PHE A 122 4.30 -0.98 12.62
N ILE A 123 5.46 -1.31 12.06
CA ILE A 123 6.72 -1.41 12.80
C ILE A 123 7.12 -0.05 13.39
N PHE A 124 7.06 1.02 12.60
CA PHE A 124 7.45 2.35 13.07
C PHE A 124 6.50 2.85 14.15
N LEU A 125 5.19 2.63 13.99
CA LEU A 125 4.22 2.93 15.03
C LEU A 125 4.49 2.14 16.32
N TYR A 126 4.75 0.83 16.22
CA TYR A 126 5.13 -0.01 17.36
C TYR A 126 6.36 0.55 18.08
N ARG A 127 7.38 0.97 17.32
CA ARG A 127 8.61 1.54 17.89
C ARG A 127 8.40 2.91 18.51
N ILE A 128 7.51 3.74 17.98
CA ILE A 128 7.13 5.00 18.63
C ILE A 128 6.53 4.69 20.01
N PHE A 129 5.59 3.75 20.12
CA PHE A 129 5.05 3.35 21.42
C PHE A 129 6.13 2.76 22.34
N ARG A 130 6.94 1.83 21.81
CA ARG A 130 7.89 1.05 22.63
C ARG A 130 9.14 1.83 23.03
N GLU A 131 9.71 2.61 22.13
CA GLU A 131 11.05 3.21 22.27
C GLU A 131 10.98 4.71 22.57
N VAL A 132 9.99 5.43 22.03
CA VAL A 132 9.85 6.87 22.25
C VAL A 132 8.95 7.15 23.46
N ILE A 133 7.76 6.53 23.51
CA ILE A 133 6.81 6.69 24.62
C ILE A 133 7.21 5.80 25.81
N GLY A 134 7.87 4.67 25.56
CA GLY A 134 8.40 3.79 26.60
C GLY A 134 7.38 2.79 27.17
N THR A 135 6.30 2.48 26.45
CA THR A 135 5.29 1.52 26.89
C THR A 135 5.86 0.09 26.96
N GLU A 136 5.18 -0.80 27.68
CA GLU A 136 5.53 -2.22 27.64
C GLU A 136 5.27 -2.83 26.26
N ARG A 137 5.87 -4.01 26.01
CA ARG A 137 5.76 -4.70 24.71
C ARG A 137 4.32 -5.08 24.38
N PHE A 138 3.57 -5.53 25.38
CA PHE A 138 2.18 -5.91 25.19
C PHE A 138 1.33 -4.70 24.80
N ASP A 139 1.48 -3.60 25.52
CA ASP A 139 0.74 -2.36 25.25
C ASP A 139 1.10 -1.76 23.89
N ALA A 140 2.40 -1.73 23.53
CA ALA A 140 2.84 -1.26 22.21
C ALA A 140 2.21 -2.09 21.08
N ASN A 141 2.14 -3.42 21.25
CA ASN A 141 1.48 -4.30 20.29
C ASN A 141 -0.03 -4.05 20.24
N LEU A 142 -0.68 -3.94 21.39
CA LEU A 142 -2.12 -3.72 21.49
C LEU A 142 -2.52 -2.39 20.84
N LEU A 143 -1.81 -1.31 21.15
CA LEU A 143 -2.06 0.03 20.59
C LEU A 143 -1.81 0.07 19.07
N SER A 144 -0.73 -0.57 18.60
CA SER A 144 -0.44 -0.65 17.16
C SER A 144 -1.50 -1.46 16.42
N ALA A 145 -1.89 -2.62 16.96
CA ALA A 145 -2.95 -3.45 16.39
C ALA A 145 -4.30 -2.73 16.42
N PHE A 146 -4.61 -2.02 17.50
CA PHE A 146 -5.83 -1.23 17.63
C PHE A 146 -5.90 -0.13 16.56
N TYR A 147 -4.81 0.63 16.36
CA TYR A 147 -4.74 1.66 15.33
C TYR A 147 -5.02 1.09 13.93
N PHE A 148 -4.39 -0.03 13.58
CA PHE A 148 -4.62 -0.70 12.28
C PHE A 148 -5.98 -1.41 12.19
N SER A 149 -6.71 -1.58 13.29
CA SER A 149 -8.05 -2.15 13.28
C SER A 149 -9.13 -1.13 12.93
N PHE A 150 -8.83 0.18 13.00
CA PHE A 150 -9.76 1.20 12.53
C PHE A 150 -10.05 1.04 11.05
N ALA A 151 -11.34 0.98 10.71
CA ALA A 151 -11.81 0.63 9.37
C ALA A 151 -11.14 1.47 8.28
N TYR A 152 -11.03 2.79 8.46
CA TYR A 152 -10.42 3.66 7.44
C TYR A 152 -8.92 3.38 7.24
N VAL A 153 -8.18 3.14 8.33
CA VAL A 153 -6.75 2.76 8.28
C VAL A 153 -6.59 1.40 7.61
N MET A 154 -7.37 0.40 8.03
CA MET A 154 -7.34 -0.95 7.47
C MET A 154 -7.64 -0.96 5.97
N VAL A 155 -8.71 -0.27 5.55
CA VAL A 155 -9.11 -0.21 4.14
C VAL A 155 -8.04 0.51 3.31
N SER A 156 -7.49 1.62 3.82
CA SER A 156 -6.41 2.36 3.13
C SER A 156 -5.15 1.52 2.89
N ALA A 157 -4.91 0.48 3.69
CA ALA A 157 -3.77 -0.43 3.54
C ALA A 157 -3.97 -1.51 2.46
N MET A 158 -5.14 -1.59 1.82
CA MET A 158 -5.46 -2.63 0.81
C MET A 158 -6.09 -2.11 -0.47
N VAL A 159 -6.29 -0.79 -0.57
CA VAL A 159 -6.83 -0.10 -1.74
C VAL A 159 -5.77 0.86 -2.28
N PRO A 160 -5.81 1.22 -3.57
CA PRO A 160 -4.71 1.90 -4.24
C PRO A 160 -4.72 3.41 -3.93
N ASP A 161 -4.62 3.74 -2.65
CA ASP A 161 -4.65 5.09 -2.11
C ASP A 161 -3.30 5.50 -1.50
N HIS A 162 -3.08 6.81 -1.44
CA HIS A 162 -1.85 7.43 -0.99
C HIS A 162 -1.72 7.55 0.54
N PHE A 163 -2.78 7.30 1.30
CA PHE A 163 -2.75 7.43 2.76
C PHE A 163 -1.66 6.57 3.41
N ILE A 164 -1.59 5.26 3.10
CA ILE A 164 -0.62 4.36 3.74
C ILE A 164 0.83 4.68 3.33
N MET A 165 1.02 5.19 2.11
CA MET A 165 2.31 5.68 1.64
C MET A 165 2.73 6.96 2.37
N SER A 166 1.77 7.83 2.67
CA SER A 166 2.02 9.03 3.48
C SER A 166 2.34 8.66 4.92
N MET A 167 1.64 7.66 5.47
CA MET A 167 1.83 7.19 6.84
C MET A 167 3.25 6.68 7.10
N ILE A 168 3.81 5.82 6.24
CA ILE A 168 5.19 5.32 6.42
C ILE A 168 6.23 6.46 6.37
N ILE A 169 5.99 7.53 5.59
CA ILE A 169 6.92 8.66 5.49
C ILE A 169 6.85 9.55 6.74
N LEU A 170 5.68 9.63 7.37
CA LEU A 170 5.45 10.46 8.56
C LEU A 170 5.92 9.82 9.86
N LEU A 171 5.90 8.49 9.95
CA LEU A 171 6.32 7.71 11.13
C LEU A 171 7.83 7.46 11.14
#